data_AF-A0A2T0RMD5-F1
#
_entry.id   AF-A0A2T0RMD5-F1
#
_cell.length_a   1.000
_cell.length_b   1.000
_cell.length_c   1.000
_cell.angle_alpha   90.00
_cell.angle_beta   90.00
_cell.angle_gamma   90.00
#
_symmetry.space_group_name_H-M   'P 1'
#
loop_
_entity.id
_entity.type
_entity.pdbx_description
1 polymer ?
#
loop_
_entity_poly.entity_id
_entity_poly.type
_entity_poly.pdbx_seq_one_letter_code
_entity_poly.pdbx_strand_id
1 'polypeptide(L)'
;MAIRVAELARAGLTPDWMPGAVPLCVPVETRCNQHGERSVTVVVGTESVLSRGRWRTVDVLACPVTWRPHSDQIDGARRAYVDWWQALGWIRDGLATSRLLREIDVSAEMPKFEPWNVWGPSGLK
;
A
#
# COMPACT_ATOMS: atom_id res chain seq x y z
N MET A 1 -12.50 -15.58 4.53
CA MET A 1 -12.50 -14.61 5.64
C MET A 1 -12.40 -15.28 7.02
N ALA A 2 -13.24 -16.26 7.36
CA ALA A 2 -13.26 -16.88 8.70
C ALA A 2 -11.89 -17.31 9.27
N ILE A 3 -11.08 -18.07 8.49
CA ILE A 3 -9.75 -18.51 8.91
C ILE A 3 -8.85 -17.31 9.26
N ARG A 4 -8.79 -16.32 8.38
CA ARG A 4 -7.94 -15.14 8.55
C ARG A 4 -8.34 -14.32 9.78
N VAL A 5 -9.63 -14.20 10.08
CA VAL A 5 -10.10 -13.53 11.31
C VAL A 5 -9.61 -14.29 12.55
N ALA A 6 -9.74 -15.62 12.57
CA ALA A 6 -9.28 -16.45 13.69
C ALA A 6 -7.75 -16.38 13.88
N GLU A 7 -6.98 -16.42 12.80
CA GLU A 7 -5.52 -16.28 12.82
C GLU A 7 -5.09 -14.92 13.38
N LEU A 8 -5.68 -13.84 12.87
CA LEU A 8 -5.37 -12.47 13.32
C LEU A 8 -5.78 -12.27 14.79
N ALA A 9 -6.93 -12.78 15.21
CA ALA A 9 -7.37 -12.72 16.60
C ALA A 9 -6.41 -13.48 17.53
N ARG A 10 -5.99 -14.69 17.14
CA ARG A 10 -5.01 -15.47 17.91
C ARG A 10 -3.66 -14.76 18.02
N ALA A 11 -3.25 -14.05 16.97
CA ALA A 11 -2.01 -13.29 16.93
C ALA A 11 -2.11 -11.90 17.60
N GLY A 12 -3.31 -11.43 17.93
CA GLY A 12 -3.53 -10.05 18.40
C GLY A 12 -3.20 -9.00 17.33
N LEU A 13 -3.37 -9.34 16.05
CA LEU A 13 -3.00 -8.50 14.91
C LEU A 13 -4.25 -8.01 14.16
N THR A 14 -4.03 -6.99 13.33
CA THR A 14 -5.01 -6.51 12.35
C THR A 14 -4.46 -6.70 10.94
N PRO A 15 -5.31 -6.80 9.90
CA PRO A 15 -4.83 -6.85 8.53
C PRO A 15 -3.99 -5.62 8.22
N ASP A 16 -2.90 -5.81 7.48
CA ASP A 16 -2.15 -4.69 6.92
C ASP A 16 -3.02 -3.98 5.87
N TRP A 17 -3.47 -2.77 6.22
CA TRP A 17 -4.25 -1.87 5.37
C TRP A 17 -3.36 -0.89 4.59
N MET A 18 -2.05 -1.07 4.66
CA MET A 18 -1.00 -0.25 4.07
C MET A 18 -0.96 1.19 4.65
N PRO A 19 -0.50 1.36 5.90
CA PRO A 19 -0.35 2.67 6.54
C PRO A 19 0.49 3.65 5.74
N GLY A 20 -0.09 4.83 5.47
CA GLY A 20 0.59 5.91 4.73
C GLY A 20 0.92 5.58 3.28
N ALA A 21 0.38 4.50 2.71
CA ALA A 21 0.67 4.12 1.33
C ALA A 21 0.12 5.16 0.35
N VAL A 22 1.04 5.66 -0.47
CA VAL A 22 0.77 6.58 -1.59
C VAL A 22 1.50 6.00 -2.80
N PRO A 23 0.87 5.92 -3.99
CA PRO A 23 1.56 5.51 -5.20
C PRO A 23 2.71 6.47 -5.53
N LEU A 24 3.92 5.93 -5.68
CA LEU A 24 5.11 6.67 -6.08
C LEU A 24 5.56 6.25 -7.48
N CYS A 25 5.95 7.24 -8.28
CA CYS A 25 6.58 7.00 -9.58
C CYS A 25 8.05 6.64 -9.33
N VAL A 26 8.41 5.39 -9.62
CA VAL A 26 9.74 4.82 -9.37
C VAL A 26 10.33 4.24 -10.64
N PRO A 27 11.67 4.19 -10.79
CA PRO A 27 12.30 3.49 -11.91
C PRO A 27 11.87 2.01 -11.97
N VAL A 28 11.70 1.47 -13.17
CA VAL A 28 11.42 0.04 -13.35
C VAL A 28 12.60 -0.82 -12.90
N GLU A 29 13.82 -0.37 -13.19
CA GLU A 29 15.06 -1.06 -12.81
C GLU A 29 16.09 -0.03 -12.32
N THR A 30 16.80 -0.39 -11.26
CA THR A 30 17.96 0.34 -10.74
C THR A 30 19.16 -0.59 -10.70
N ARG A 31 20.36 -0.02 -10.90
CA ARG A 31 21.64 -0.73 -10.79
C ARG A 31 22.56 0.02 -9.84
N CYS A 32 23.30 -0.72 -9.03
CA CYS A 32 24.29 -0.15 -8.12
C CYS A 32 25.67 -0.15 -8.78
N ASN A 33 26.40 0.96 -8.66
CA ASN A 33 27.81 1.07 -9.03
C ASN A 33 28.61 1.72 -7.89
N GLN A 34 29.90 1.96 -8.09
CA GLN A 34 30.79 2.60 -7.10
C GLN A 34 30.35 4.01 -6.64
N HIS A 35 29.39 4.64 -7.34
CA HIS A 35 28.81 5.95 -7.03
C HIS A 35 27.38 5.86 -6.47
N GLY A 36 26.87 4.65 -6.23
CA GLY A 36 25.54 4.41 -5.66
C GLY A 36 24.53 3.85 -6.64
N GLU A 37 23.25 3.98 -6.28
CA GLU A 37 22.13 3.49 -7.06
C GLU A 37 21.82 4.44 -8.24
N ARG A 38 21.63 3.86 -9.42
CA ARG A 38 21.30 4.61 -10.64
C ARG A 38 20.19 3.91 -11.41
N SER A 39 19.23 4.68 -11.90
CA SER A 39 18.14 4.20 -12.74
C SER A 39 18.65 3.71 -14.10
N VAL A 40 18.10 2.61 -14.59
CA VAL A 40 18.40 2.07 -15.91
C VAL A 40 17.71 2.92 -16.99
N THR A 41 18.43 3.18 -18.08
CA THR A 41 17.95 3.95 -19.23
C THR A 41 17.89 3.10 -20.48
N VAL A 42 16.88 3.32 -21.31
CA VAL A 42 16.68 2.65 -22.60
C VAL A 42 16.66 3.67 -23.73
N VAL A 43 17.08 3.28 -24.93
CA VAL A 43 16.97 4.11 -26.13
C VAL A 43 15.51 4.13 -26.57
N VAL A 44 14.91 5.32 -26.64
CA VAL A 44 13.52 5.52 -27.12
C VAL A 44 13.45 6.10 -28.52
N GLY A 45 14.58 6.53 -29.07
CA GLY A 45 14.68 7.04 -30.42
C GLY A 45 16.11 7.45 -30.74
N THR A 46 16.32 7.85 -31.98
CA THR A 46 17.60 8.33 -32.46
C THR A 46 17.37 9.63 -33.21
N GLU A 47 18.10 10.69 -32.86
CA GLU A 47 17.96 12.00 -33.46
C GLU A 47 19.26 12.48 -34.10
N SER A 48 19.14 13.24 -35.18
CA SER A 48 20.29 13.95 -35.76
C SER A 48 20.40 15.34 -35.15
N VAL A 49 21.51 15.60 -34.47
CA VAL A 49 21.78 16.89 -33.83
C VAL A 49 23.03 17.53 -34.44
N LEU A 50 22.96 18.82 -34.71
CA LEU A 50 24.12 19.59 -35.15
C LEU A 50 24.96 19.94 -33.91
N SER A 51 26.16 19.38 -33.80
CA SER A 51 27.07 19.65 -32.69
C SER A 51 28.46 20.00 -33.21
N ARG A 52 28.98 21.17 -32.79
CA ARG A 52 30.29 21.69 -33.23
C ARG A 52 30.44 21.70 -34.76
N GLY A 53 29.40 22.13 -35.48
CA GLY A 53 29.39 22.26 -36.93
C GLY A 53 29.30 20.94 -37.71
N ARG A 54 29.09 19.80 -37.05
CA ARG A 54 28.90 18.49 -37.69
C ARG A 54 27.59 17.85 -37.25
N TRP A 55 26.89 17.24 -38.19
CA TRP A 55 25.72 16.42 -37.89
C TRP A 55 26.16 15.13 -37.22
N ARG A 56 25.52 14.80 -36.09
CA ARG A 56 25.74 13.56 -35.36
C ARG A 56 24.41 12.92 -35.05
N THR A 57 24.37 11.61 -35.24
CA THR A 57 23.26 10.76 -34.81
C THR A 57 23.48 10.41 -33.34
N VAL A 58 22.51 10.72 -32.48
CA VAL A 58 22.56 10.48 -31.04
C VAL A 58 21.34 9.69 -30.58
N ASP A 59 21.54 8.78 -29.64
CA ASP A 59 20.45 8.04 -29.01
C ASP A 59 19.77 8.92 -27.95
N VAL A 60 18.45 9.00 -28.05
CA VAL A 60 17.59 9.61 -27.04
C VAL A 60 17.29 8.56 -25.98
N LEU A 61 17.76 8.81 -24.76
CA LEU A 61 17.60 7.91 -23.63
C LEU A 61 16.43 8.33 -22.74
N ALA A 62 15.63 7.36 -22.30
CA ALA A 62 14.61 7.57 -21.28
C ALA A 62 14.76 6.54 -20.13
N CYS A 63 14.34 6.92 -18.93
CA CYS A 63 14.19 6.00 -17.81
C CYS A 63 12.77 5.43 -17.81
N PRO A 64 12.57 4.11 -18.01
CA PRO A 64 11.28 3.49 -17.78
C PRO A 64 10.88 3.63 -16.31
N VAL A 65 9.65 4.03 -16.05
CA VAL A 65 9.10 4.21 -14.69
C VAL A 65 7.82 3.40 -14.50
N THR A 66 7.50 3.10 -13.25
CA THR A 66 6.28 2.39 -12.82
C THR A 66 5.76 3.00 -11.51
N TRP A 67 4.48 2.77 -11.20
CA TRP A 67 3.85 3.24 -9.96
C TRP A 67 3.84 2.14 -8.90
N ARG A 68 4.41 2.41 -7.73
CA ARG A 68 4.48 1.46 -6.61
C ARG A 68 4.19 2.14 -5.26
N PRO A 69 3.44 1.50 -4.33
CA PRO A 69 2.55 0.37 -4.61
C PRO A 69 1.44 0.78 -5.60
N HIS A 70 0.92 -0.18 -6.37
CA HIS A 70 -0.13 0.10 -7.35
C HIS A 70 -1.43 0.48 -6.61
N SER A 71 -2.24 1.36 -7.18
CA SER A 71 -3.53 1.77 -6.59
C SER A 71 -4.38 0.58 -6.19
N ASP A 72 -4.47 -0.42 -7.06
CA ASP A 72 -5.26 -1.64 -6.82
C ASP A 72 -4.77 -2.46 -5.63
N GLN A 73 -3.47 -2.41 -5.32
CA GLN A 73 -2.91 -3.07 -4.13
C GLN A 73 -3.36 -2.36 -2.86
N ILE A 74 -3.31 -1.02 -2.86
CA ILE A 74 -3.79 -0.19 -1.74
C ILE A 74 -5.29 -0.43 -1.53
N ASP A 75 -6.08 -0.37 -2.60
CA ASP A 75 -7.52 -0.59 -2.54
C ASP A 75 -7.87 -2.01 -2.08
N GLY A 76 -7.12 -3.01 -2.54
CA GLY A 76 -7.27 -4.40 -2.09
C GLY A 76 -7.00 -4.56 -0.60
N ALA A 77 -5.93 -3.94 -0.08
CA ALA A 77 -5.60 -3.97 1.34
C ALA A 77 -6.68 -3.29 2.20
N ARG A 78 -7.19 -2.14 1.76
CA ARG A 78 -8.28 -1.41 2.43
C ARG A 78 -9.58 -2.21 2.45
N ARG A 79 -9.96 -2.82 1.32
CA ARG A 79 -11.14 -3.72 1.26
C ARG A 79 -10.99 -4.91 2.20
N ALA A 80 -9.83 -5.56 2.20
CA ALA A 80 -9.57 -6.68 3.10
C ALA A 80 -9.67 -6.28 4.58
N TYR A 81 -9.25 -5.06 4.93
CA TYR A 81 -9.44 -4.51 6.28
C TYR A 81 -10.91 -4.29 6.62
N VAL A 82 -11.69 -3.68 5.71
CA VAL A 82 -13.13 -3.47 5.91
C VAL A 82 -13.86 -4.80 6.08
N ASP A 83 -13.59 -5.79 5.24
CA ASP A 83 -14.22 -7.11 5.34
C ASP A 83 -13.89 -7.80 6.67
N TRP A 84 -12.64 -7.68 7.13
CA TRP A 84 -12.22 -8.17 8.45
C TRP A 84 -12.92 -7.42 9.59
N TRP A 85 -13.04 -6.09 9.50
CA TRP A 85 -13.70 -5.26 10.50
C TRP A 85 -15.18 -5.64 10.64
N GLN A 86 -15.87 -5.83 9.51
CA GLN A 86 -17.27 -6.28 9.48
C GLN A 86 -17.42 -7.69 10.07
N ALA A 87 -16.53 -8.62 9.71
CA ALA A 87 -16.55 -9.97 10.26
C ALA A 87 -16.31 -9.97 11.77
N LEU A 88 -15.39 -9.13 12.26
CA LEU A 88 -15.13 -8.98 13.69
C LEU A 88 -16.34 -8.41 14.43
N GLY A 89 -16.99 -7.39 13.88
CA GLY A 89 -18.22 -6.82 14.42
C GLY A 89 -19.36 -7.85 14.49
N TRP A 90 -19.54 -8.63 13.43
CA TRP A 90 -20.53 -9.71 13.40
C TRP A 90 -20.28 -10.77 14.48
N ILE A 91 -19.02 -11.19 14.68
CA ILE A 91 -18.64 -12.14 15.73
C ILE A 91 -18.92 -11.54 17.11
N ARG A 92 -18.52 -10.28 17.35
CA ARG A 92 -18.75 -9.58 18.61
C ARG A 92 -20.24 -9.54 18.94
N ASP A 93 -21.07 -9.11 17.99
CA ASP A 93 -22.52 -8.97 18.19
C ASP A 93 -23.18 -10.33 18.44
N GLY A 94 -22.72 -11.37 17.72
CA GLY A 94 -23.12 -12.75 17.96
C GLY A 94 -22.77 -13.22 19.36
N LEU A 95 -21.54 -12.97 19.83
CA LEU A 95 -21.11 -13.34 21.18
C LEU A 95 -21.93 -12.61 22.26
N ALA A 96 -22.11 -11.29 22.11
CA ALA A 96 -22.88 -10.48 23.05
C ALA A 96 -24.36 -10.93 23.15
N THR A 97 -24.97 -11.32 22.03
CA THR A 97 -26.39 -11.71 22.01
C THR A 97 -26.62 -13.17 22.44
N SER A 98 -25.66 -14.06 22.17
CA SER A 98 -25.83 -15.52 22.29
C SER A 98 -26.02 -16.04 23.72
N ARG A 99 -25.77 -15.24 24.77
CA ARG A 99 -25.74 -15.66 26.19
C ARG A 99 -24.83 -16.89 26.46
N LEU A 100 -23.94 -17.23 25.53
CA LEU A 100 -22.99 -18.34 25.68
C LEU A 100 -21.92 -18.02 26.72
N LEU A 101 -21.53 -16.74 26.80
CA LEU A 101 -20.59 -16.22 27.78
C LEU A 101 -21.40 -15.70 28.98
N ARG A 102 -21.30 -16.39 30.12
CA ARG A 102 -22.03 -16.03 31.35
C ARG A 102 -21.21 -15.16 32.30
N GLU A 103 -19.90 -15.39 32.33
CA GLU A 103 -18.96 -14.75 33.25
C GLU A 103 -18.07 -13.70 32.56
N ILE A 104 -18.08 -13.69 31.23
CA ILE A 104 -17.25 -12.80 30.40
C ILE A 104 -18.16 -11.81 29.70
N ASP A 105 -17.93 -10.52 29.94
CA ASP A 105 -18.57 -9.43 29.22
C ASP A 105 -17.81 -9.11 27.93
N VAL A 106 -18.55 -8.84 26.85
CA VAL A 106 -17.95 -8.53 25.54
C VAL A 106 -17.91 -7.03 25.37
N SER A 107 -16.70 -6.46 25.36
CA SER A 107 -16.51 -5.03 25.15
C SER A 107 -17.11 -4.55 23.81
N ALA A 108 -17.67 -3.35 23.82
CA ALA A 108 -18.15 -2.66 22.62
C ALA A 108 -17.01 -2.07 21.77
N GLU A 109 -15.80 -1.99 22.33
CA GLU A 109 -14.63 -1.41 21.66
C GLU A 109 -14.33 -2.11 20.33
N MET A 110 -14.06 -1.31 19.31
CA MET A 110 -13.71 -1.78 17.97
C MET A 110 -12.49 -1.01 17.45
N PRO A 111 -11.70 -1.65 16.56
CA PRO A 111 -10.73 -0.93 15.74
C PRO A 111 -11.38 0.21 14.96
N LYS A 112 -10.58 1.23 14.58
CA LYS A 112 -11.06 2.32 13.72
C LYS A 112 -11.56 1.76 12.38
N PHE A 113 -12.70 2.24 11.89
CA PHE A 113 -13.29 1.73 10.65
C PHE A 113 -12.42 2.03 9.41
N GLU A 114 -11.93 3.27 9.28
CA GLU A 114 -11.04 3.69 8.18
C GLU A 114 -9.76 4.32 8.74
N PRO A 115 -8.79 3.51 9.20
CA PRO A 115 -7.57 4.02 9.82
C PRO A 115 -6.67 4.80 8.86
N TRP A 116 -6.86 4.68 7.54
CA TRP A 116 -6.13 5.43 6.50
C TRP A 116 -6.67 6.84 6.25
N ASN A 117 -7.87 7.18 6.73
CA ASN A 117 -8.44 8.51 6.57
C ASN A 117 -7.91 9.43 7.67
N VAL A 118 -6.80 10.12 7.38
CA VAL A 118 -6.13 11.04 8.32
C VAL A 118 -6.75 12.44 8.34
N TRP A 119 -7.92 12.64 7.71
CA TRP A 119 -8.65 13.92 7.77
C TRP A 119 -9.40 14.05 9.11
N GLY A 120 -8.64 14.31 10.16
CA GLY A 120 -9.08 14.93 11.42
C GLY A 120 -8.14 16.12 11.72
N PRO A 121 -8.62 17.19 12.37
CA PRO A 121 -7.83 18.40 12.63
C PRO A 121 -6.82 18.15 13.76
N SER A 122 -5.77 17.38 13.50
CA SER A 122 -4.70 17.15 14.47
C SER A 122 -3.38 16.87 13.75
N GLY A 123 -2.64 17.94 13.44
CA GLY A 123 -1.35 17.82 12.77
C GLY A 123 -0.59 19.11 12.49
N LEU A 124 -0.93 20.24 13.13
CA LEU A 124 0.04 21.31 13.37
C LEU A 124 0.64 21.03 14.75
N LYS A 125 1.86 20.50 14.75
CA LYS A 125 2.83 20.72 15.82
C LYS A 125 3.99 21.48 15.22
#